data_AF-A0A2G7T0Y2-F1
#
_entry.id   AF-A0A2G7T0Y2-F1
#
_cell.length_a   1.000
_cell.length_b   1.000
_cell.length_c   1.000
_cell.angle_alpha   90.00
_cell.angle_beta   90.00
_cell.angle_gamma   90.00
#
_symmetry.space_group_name_H-M   'P 1'
#
loop_
_entity.id
_entity.type
_entity.pdbx_description
1 polymer ?
#
loop_
_entity_poly.entity_id
_entity_poly.type
_entity_poly.pdbx_seq_one_letter_code
_entity_poly.pdbx_strand_id
1 'polypeptide(L)'
;AVADPLRPQAREAVARLQALGVQPVVLSGDNTATVRSIAAEAGIQDARGGLLPQDKLDALAELQRTRGPTAMTGDGINDAPALAQADIGFAMGGMHSTGMAMETADVVLMNDDLRRLPEVVELSRSAHAVLWQNIALSLGVKLVFFALALAGNASMWLAVLADMGVSLLVVANGLRLRRWGSDREAA
;
A
#
# COMPACT_ATOMS: atom_id res chain seq x y z
N ALA A 1 1.71 16.68 31.31
CA ALA A 1 1.70 16.17 29.92
C ALA A 1 0.66 15.08 29.85
N VAL A 2 -0.42 15.29 29.11
CA VAL A 2 -1.42 14.25 28.83
C VAL A 2 -0.89 13.50 27.62
N ALA A 3 -0.46 12.25 27.82
CA ALA A 3 -0.02 11.40 26.73
C ALA A 3 -1.24 10.66 26.18
N ASP A 4 -1.44 10.71 24.87
CA ASP A 4 -2.48 9.91 24.25
C ASP A 4 -2.11 8.42 24.36
N PRO A 5 -3.03 7.58 24.86
CA PRO A 5 -2.76 6.16 25.02
C PRO A 5 -2.59 5.48 23.65
N LEU A 6 -1.66 4.53 23.58
CA LEU A 6 -1.48 3.71 22.39
C LEU A 6 -2.78 2.96 22.09
N ARG A 7 -3.23 3.00 20.82
CA ARG A 7 -4.40 2.23 20.39
C ARG A 7 -4.09 0.74 20.51
N PRO A 8 -5.01 -0.07 21.06
CA PRO A 8 -4.77 -1.50 21.26
C PRO A 8 -4.48 -2.23 19.95
N GLN A 9 -5.09 -1.80 18.83
CA GLN A 9 -4.84 -2.37 17.51
C GLN A 9 -3.47 -2.03 16.90
N ALA A 10 -2.75 -1.03 17.43
CA ALA A 10 -1.52 -0.54 16.81
C ALA A 10 -0.41 -1.59 16.86
N ARG A 11 -0.25 -2.30 17.97
CA ARG A 11 0.77 -3.34 18.13
C ARG A 11 0.55 -4.52 17.17
N GLU A 12 -0.70 -4.94 16.99
CA GLU A 12 -1.04 -6.01 16.06
C GLU A 12 -0.76 -5.58 14.61
N ALA A 13 -1.19 -4.37 14.23
CA ALA A 13 -0.96 -3.83 12.90
C ALA A 13 0.54 -3.71 12.58
N VAL A 14 1.34 -3.19 13.52
CA VAL A 14 2.80 -3.07 13.39
C VAL A 14 3.45 -4.44 13.21
N ALA A 15 3.06 -5.43 14.03
CA ALA A 15 3.60 -6.79 13.92
C ALA A 15 3.28 -7.42 12.55
N ARG A 16 2.05 -7.25 12.05
CA ARG A 16 1.67 -7.72 10.71
C ARG A 16 2.45 -7.01 9.61
N LEU A 17 2.63 -5.70 9.69
CA LEU A 17 3.43 -4.93 8.73
C LEU A 17 4.89 -5.38 8.71
N GLN A 18 5.49 -5.60 9.88
CA GLN A 18 6.85 -6.14 9.98
C GLN A 18 6.96 -7.56 9.41
N ALA A 19 5.97 -8.43 9.63
CA ALA A 19 5.92 -9.77 9.04
C ALA A 19 5.82 -9.71 7.50
N LEU A 20 5.20 -8.67 6.95
CA LEU A 20 5.18 -8.40 5.51
C LEU A 20 6.51 -7.80 4.99
N GLY A 21 7.46 -7.48 5.86
CA GLY A 21 8.74 -6.86 5.51
C GLY A 21 8.68 -5.34 5.36
N VAL A 22 7.59 -4.70 5.82
CA VAL A 22 7.48 -3.24 5.88
C VAL A 22 8.13 -2.75 7.17
N GLN A 23 9.01 -1.75 7.08
CA GLN A 23 9.68 -1.16 8.24
C GLN A 23 8.89 0.05 8.77
N PRO A 24 8.22 -0.07 9.93
CA PRO A 24 7.50 1.06 10.51
C PRO A 24 8.48 2.08 11.10
N VAL A 25 8.18 3.36 10.92
CA VAL A 25 8.92 4.49 11.50
C VAL A 25 7.90 5.48 12.07
N VAL A 26 8.15 6.03 13.25
CA VAL A 26 7.30 7.08 13.85
C VAL A 26 7.99 8.43 13.73
N LEU A 27 7.28 9.41 13.15
CA LEU A 27 7.67 10.81 13.10
C LEU A 27 6.65 11.65 13.86
N SER A 28 7.05 12.30 14.95
CA SER A 28 6.15 13.15 15.75
C SER A 28 6.82 14.46 16.20
N GLY A 29 6.01 15.49 16.41
CA GLY A 29 6.43 16.75 17.03
C GLY A 29 6.50 16.68 18.55
N ASP A 30 5.95 15.63 19.17
CA ASP A 30 6.00 15.42 20.62
C ASP A 30 7.41 15.16 21.13
N ASN A 31 7.60 15.32 22.43
CA ASN A 31 8.88 15.06 23.09
C ASN A 31 9.43 13.66 22.73
N THR A 32 10.70 13.62 22.31
CA THR A 32 11.43 12.40 21.94
C THR A 32 11.30 11.29 22.98
N ALA A 33 11.28 11.61 24.27
CA ALA A 33 11.13 10.61 25.33
C ALA A 33 9.77 9.89 25.27
N THR A 34 8.67 10.66 25.11
CA THR A 34 7.31 10.11 25.01
C THR A 34 7.15 9.29 23.74
N VAL A 35 7.62 9.83 22.61
CA VAL A 35 7.53 9.17 21.29
C VAL A 35 8.26 7.83 21.29
N ARG A 36 9.47 7.76 21.86
CA ARG A 36 10.23 6.51 21.98
C ARG A 36 9.55 5.48 22.88
N SER A 37 8.94 5.93 23.98
CA SER A 37 8.21 5.03 24.89
C SER A 37 7.01 4.39 24.19
N ILE A 38 6.18 5.19 23.51
CA ILE A 38 4.99 4.71 22.79
C ILE A 38 5.41 3.84 21.59
N ALA A 39 6.44 4.23 20.86
CA ALA A 39 6.96 3.43 19.75
C ALA A 39 7.48 2.07 20.22
N ALA A 40 8.19 2.02 21.34
CA ALA A 40 8.66 0.76 21.92
C ALA A 40 7.49 -0.15 22.34
N GLU A 41 6.43 0.41 22.90
CA GLU A 41 5.21 -0.34 23.25
C GLU A 41 4.50 -0.91 22.01
N ALA A 42 4.52 -0.17 20.90
CA ALA A 42 3.99 -0.61 19.61
C ALA A 42 4.92 -1.60 18.88
N GLY A 43 6.18 -1.76 19.31
CA GLY A 43 7.18 -2.62 18.67
C GLY A 43 7.95 -1.95 17.51
N ILE A 44 7.99 -0.62 17.47
CA ILE A 44 8.67 0.18 16.45
C ILE A 44 10.05 0.61 16.96
N GLN A 45 11.10 0.31 16.19
CA GLN A 45 12.48 0.59 16.59
C GLN A 45 12.97 2.01 16.20
N ASP A 46 12.50 2.55 15.08
CA ASP A 46 12.89 3.88 14.60
C ASP A 46 11.79 4.88 14.94
N ALA A 47 12.06 5.74 15.92
CA ALA A 47 11.11 6.72 16.43
C ALA A 47 11.80 8.07 16.65
N ARG A 48 11.30 9.09 15.96
CA ARG A 48 11.86 10.44 15.93
C ARG A 48 10.81 11.42 16.47
N GLY A 49 11.11 12.00 17.64
CA GLY A 49 10.26 13.01 18.28
C GLY A 49 10.95 14.37 18.32
N GLY A 50 10.18 15.44 18.53
CA GLY A 50 10.64 16.82 18.55
C GLY A 50 10.81 17.43 17.16
N LEU A 51 10.15 16.86 16.15
CA LEU A 51 10.29 17.30 14.77
C LEU A 51 9.35 18.48 14.45
N LEU A 52 9.89 19.51 13.81
CA LEU A 52 9.07 20.53 13.15
C LEU A 52 8.43 19.97 11.87
N PRO A 53 7.39 20.62 11.31
CA PRO A 53 6.78 20.18 10.05
C PRO A 53 7.81 20.01 8.93
N GLN A 54 8.79 20.91 8.83
CA GLN A 54 9.86 20.81 7.83
C GLN A 54 10.77 19.60 8.07
N ASP A 55 11.14 19.33 9.34
CA ASP A 55 11.98 18.20 9.70
C ASP A 55 11.29 16.85 9.42
N LYS A 56 9.96 16.80 9.52
CA LYS A 56 9.19 15.61 9.10
C LYS A 56 9.33 15.35 7.60
N LEU A 57 9.26 16.39 6.78
CA LEU A 57 9.41 16.29 5.32
C LEU A 57 10.84 15.89 4.93
N ASP A 58 11.84 16.48 5.57
CA ASP A 58 13.24 16.14 5.33
C ASP A 58 13.55 14.70 5.78
N ALA A 59 13.00 14.27 6.92
CA ALA A 59 13.12 12.90 7.38
C ALA A 59 12.44 11.90 6.43
N LEU A 60 11.27 12.26 5.87
CA LEU A 60 10.56 11.45 4.89
C LEU A 60 11.35 11.33 3.59
N ALA A 61 11.86 12.44 3.07
CA ALA A 61 12.69 12.46 1.86
C ALA A 61 13.97 11.61 2.02
N GLU A 62 14.60 11.65 3.20
CA GLU A 62 15.77 10.81 3.47
C GLU A 62 15.41 9.33 3.57
N LEU A 63 14.25 8.99 4.16
CA LEU A 63 13.74 7.61 4.19
C LEU A 63 13.43 7.11 2.78
N GLN A 64 12.82 7.94 1.92
CA GLN A 64 12.57 7.62 0.52
C GLN A 64 13.86 7.28 -0.23
N ARG A 65 14.92 8.08 -0.01
CA ARG A 65 16.21 7.90 -0.66
C ARG A 65 16.99 6.67 -0.15
N THR A 66 16.91 6.39 1.15
CA THR A 66 17.73 5.34 1.80
C THR A 66 17.05 3.99 1.89
N ARG A 67 15.72 3.96 2.04
CA ARG A 67 14.93 2.74 2.26
C ARG A 67 13.95 2.42 1.12
N GLY A 68 13.76 3.34 0.17
CA GLY A 68 12.89 3.15 -0.98
C GLY A 68 11.48 3.69 -0.76
N PRO A 69 10.47 3.19 -1.50
CA PRO A 69 9.10 3.72 -1.47
C PRO A 69 8.52 3.76 -0.06
N THR A 70 7.91 4.90 0.29
CA THR A 70 7.37 5.17 1.62
C THR A 70 5.86 5.31 1.59
N ALA A 71 5.21 4.79 2.63
CA ALA A 71 3.81 5.03 2.90
C ALA A 71 3.70 5.82 4.20
N MET A 72 2.92 6.91 4.18
CA MET A 72 2.68 7.73 5.36
C MET A 72 1.23 7.58 5.82
N THR A 73 1.02 7.54 7.14
CA THR A 73 -0.31 7.60 7.74
C THR A 73 -0.42 8.81 8.67
N GLY A 74 -1.55 9.52 8.63
CA GLY A 74 -1.77 10.71 9.43
C GLY A 74 -3.25 11.08 9.58
N ASP A 75 -3.54 11.98 10.52
CA ASP A 75 -4.86 12.57 10.76
C ASP A 75 -5.19 13.72 9.78
N GLY A 76 -4.20 14.11 8.99
CA GLY A 76 -4.31 14.85 7.74
C GLY A 76 -4.55 16.36 7.85
N ILE A 77 -4.70 16.94 9.04
CA ILE A 77 -4.64 18.41 9.19
C ILE A 77 -3.19 18.87 9.31
N ASN A 78 -2.43 18.24 10.22
CA ASN A 78 -1.05 18.62 10.50
C ASN A 78 -0.03 17.89 9.60
N ASP A 79 -0.47 16.79 9.00
CA ASP A 79 0.39 15.88 8.23
C ASP A 79 0.09 15.91 6.71
N ALA A 80 -0.81 16.79 6.23
CA ALA A 80 -1.14 16.91 4.80
C ALA A 80 0.09 17.12 3.88
N PRO A 81 1.06 18.00 4.20
CA PRO A 81 2.25 18.16 3.36
C PRO A 81 3.10 16.88 3.27
N ALA A 82 3.13 16.11 4.34
CA ALA A 82 3.93 14.89 4.44
C ALA A 82 3.21 13.69 3.80
N LEU A 83 1.87 13.64 3.89
CA LEU A 83 1.03 12.71 3.12
C LEU A 83 1.20 12.92 1.61
N ALA A 84 1.24 14.18 1.15
CA ALA A 84 1.42 14.51 -0.26
C ALA A 84 2.83 14.22 -0.80
N GLN A 85 3.84 14.18 0.08
CA GLN A 85 5.22 13.85 -0.30
C GLN A 85 5.49 12.34 -0.32
N ALA A 86 4.77 11.57 0.50
CA ALA A 86 4.90 10.12 0.52
C ALA A 86 4.48 9.49 -0.82
N ASP A 87 5.03 8.32 -1.13
CA ASP A 87 4.64 7.60 -2.35
C ASP A 87 3.21 7.06 -2.27
N ILE A 88 2.72 6.82 -1.04
CA ILE A 88 1.34 6.46 -0.75
C ILE A 88 0.90 7.16 0.54
N GLY A 89 -0.13 8.00 0.44
CA GLY A 89 -0.77 8.64 1.58
C GLY A 89 -1.96 7.85 2.13
N PHE A 90 -1.93 7.49 3.41
CA PHE A 90 -3.04 6.87 4.14
C PHE A 90 -3.67 7.88 5.12
N ALA A 91 -4.86 8.39 4.79
CA ALA A 91 -5.62 9.23 5.70
C ALA A 91 -6.49 8.38 6.64
N MET A 92 -6.48 8.74 7.93
CA MET A 92 -7.38 8.16 8.93
C MET A 92 -8.75 8.85 8.84
N GLY A 93 -9.79 8.09 8.52
CA GLY A 93 -11.15 8.56 8.22
C GLY A 93 -12.12 8.51 9.41
N GLY A 94 -11.69 8.86 10.62
CA GLY A 94 -12.55 9.00 11.79
C GLY A 94 -13.46 10.24 11.71
N MET A 95 -14.37 10.38 12.68
CA MET A 95 -15.30 11.55 12.81
C MET A 95 -14.60 12.93 12.83
N HIS A 96 -13.30 12.96 13.08
CA HIS A 96 -12.45 14.17 13.10
C HIS A 96 -11.62 14.38 11.82
N SER A 97 -11.71 13.48 10.82
CA SER A 97 -10.99 13.65 9.56
C SER A 97 -11.64 14.79 8.76
N THR A 98 -10.91 15.89 8.58
CA THR A 98 -11.38 17.03 7.79
C THR A 98 -11.37 16.69 6.31
N GLY A 99 -12.25 17.34 5.53
CA GLY A 99 -12.38 17.09 4.09
C GLY A 99 -11.06 17.17 3.30
N MET A 100 -10.11 18.01 3.74
CA MET A 100 -8.81 18.19 3.06
C MET A 100 -7.88 16.96 3.15
N ALA A 101 -7.93 16.20 4.25
CA ALA A 101 -7.13 14.99 4.43
C ALA A 101 -7.59 13.87 3.49
N MET A 102 -8.90 13.72 3.34
CA MET A 102 -9.51 12.77 2.42
C MET A 102 -9.30 13.15 0.95
N GLU A 103 -9.17 14.46 0.65
CA GLU A 103 -8.92 14.95 -0.70
C GLU A 103 -7.46 14.75 -1.16
N THR A 104 -6.51 14.71 -0.22
CA THR A 104 -5.08 14.63 -0.51
C THR A 104 -4.52 13.20 -0.46
N ALA A 105 -5.18 12.28 0.25
CA ALA A 105 -4.69 10.91 0.43
C ALA A 105 -5.13 9.95 -0.68
N ASP A 106 -4.24 9.03 -1.06
CA ASP A 106 -4.53 7.97 -2.03
C ASP A 106 -5.48 6.90 -1.46
N VAL A 107 -5.39 6.65 -0.16
CA VAL A 107 -6.19 5.63 0.54
C VAL A 107 -6.77 6.21 1.83
N VAL A 108 -8.08 6.06 2.01
CA VAL A 108 -8.78 6.48 3.22
C VAL A 108 -9.18 5.26 4.05
N LEU A 109 -8.73 5.22 5.30
CA LEU A 109 -9.07 4.17 6.26
C LEU A 109 -10.36 4.54 7.01
N MET A 110 -11.46 3.94 6.61
CA MET A 110 -12.75 4.09 7.30
C MET A 110 -12.68 3.48 8.71
N ASN A 111 -13.16 4.22 9.72
CA ASN A 111 -13.27 3.82 11.15
C ASN A 111 -11.96 3.76 11.97
N ASP A 112 -10.90 4.47 11.57
CA ASP A 112 -9.63 4.55 12.33
C ASP A 112 -8.99 3.19 12.69
N ASP A 113 -9.24 2.15 11.89
CA ASP A 113 -8.71 0.81 12.13
C ASP A 113 -7.36 0.60 11.42
N LEU A 114 -6.28 0.70 12.20
CA LEU A 114 -4.91 0.49 11.74
C LEU A 114 -4.67 -0.93 11.19
N ARG A 115 -5.50 -1.93 11.52
CA ARG A 115 -5.38 -3.30 10.99
C ARG A 115 -5.66 -3.38 9.49
N ARG A 116 -6.30 -2.36 8.92
CA ARG A 116 -6.54 -2.27 7.47
C ARG A 116 -5.28 -1.92 6.67
N LEU A 117 -4.28 -1.28 7.28
CA LEU A 117 -3.00 -1.01 6.61
C LEU A 117 -2.33 -2.29 6.08
N PRO A 118 -2.05 -3.32 6.91
CA PRO A 118 -1.45 -4.55 6.41
C PRO A 118 -2.36 -5.29 5.41
N GLU A 119 -3.69 -5.20 5.54
CA GLU A 119 -4.62 -5.81 4.58
C GLU A 119 -4.52 -5.20 3.19
N VAL A 120 -4.40 -3.87 3.10
CA VAL A 120 -4.18 -3.18 1.82
C VAL A 120 -2.86 -3.61 1.20
N VAL A 121 -1.80 -3.74 1.99
CA VAL A 121 -0.49 -4.22 1.51
C VAL A 121 -0.57 -5.66 1.00
N GLU A 122 -1.23 -6.56 1.72
CA GLU A 122 -1.45 -7.96 1.31
C GLU A 122 -2.28 -8.07 0.02
N LEU A 123 -3.35 -7.28 -0.08
CA LEU A 123 -4.20 -7.22 -1.26
C LEU A 123 -3.41 -6.70 -2.47
N SER A 124 -2.63 -5.63 -2.29
CA SER A 124 -1.78 -5.06 -3.33
C SER A 124 -0.78 -6.07 -3.87
N ARG A 125 -0.10 -6.84 -2.99
CA ARG A 125 0.83 -7.91 -3.42
C ARG A 125 0.13 -9.00 -4.22
N SER A 126 -1.05 -9.42 -3.78
CA SER A 126 -1.85 -10.44 -4.47
C SER A 126 -2.32 -9.94 -5.84
N ALA A 127 -2.77 -8.68 -5.92
CA ALA A 127 -3.15 -8.04 -7.18
C ALA A 127 -1.96 -7.93 -8.14
N HIS A 128 -0.78 -7.56 -7.63
CA HIS A 128 0.44 -7.46 -8.41
C HIS A 128 0.86 -8.81 -9.00
N ALA A 129 0.74 -9.90 -8.23
CA ALA A 129 1.03 -11.24 -8.72
C ALA A 129 0.09 -11.67 -9.85
N VAL A 130 -1.22 -11.41 -9.71
CA VAL A 130 -2.22 -11.71 -10.75
C VAL A 130 -1.99 -10.85 -11.99
N LEU A 131 -1.63 -9.57 -11.83
CA LEU A 131 -1.31 -8.67 -12.92
C LEU A 131 -0.12 -9.21 -13.74
N TRP A 132 0.96 -9.62 -13.08
CA TRP A 132 2.13 -10.19 -13.76
C TRP A 132 1.81 -11.50 -14.48
N GLN A 133 0.95 -12.36 -13.92
CA GLN A 133 0.47 -13.56 -14.60
C GLN A 133 -0.28 -13.21 -15.90
N ASN A 134 -1.15 -12.20 -15.83
CA ASN A 134 -1.93 -11.75 -16.98
C ASN A 134 -1.05 -11.12 -18.06
N ILE A 135 -0.08 -10.30 -17.68
CA ILE A 135 0.90 -9.70 -18.60
C ILE A 135 1.74 -10.79 -19.24
N ALA A 136 2.27 -11.74 -18.46
CA ALA A 136 3.08 -12.84 -18.96
C ALA A 136 2.30 -13.73 -19.93
N LEU A 137 1.03 -14.02 -19.63
CA LEU A 137 0.15 -14.78 -20.52
C LEU A 137 -0.10 -14.04 -21.84
N SER A 138 -0.47 -12.75 -21.77
CA SER A 138 -0.72 -11.92 -22.95
C SER A 138 0.52 -11.77 -23.82
N LEU A 139 1.66 -11.47 -23.21
CA LEU A 139 2.92 -11.32 -23.92
C LEU A 139 3.42 -12.64 -24.50
N GLY A 140 3.25 -13.74 -23.77
CA GLY A 140 3.62 -15.09 -24.21
C GLY A 140 2.88 -15.50 -25.48
N VAL A 141 1.54 -15.32 -25.52
CA VAL A 141 0.76 -15.64 -26.72
C VAL A 141 1.14 -14.73 -27.87
N LYS A 142 1.29 -13.42 -27.65
CA LYS A 142 1.73 -12.49 -28.70
C LYS A 142 3.10 -12.87 -29.28
N LEU A 143 4.04 -13.30 -28.43
CA LEU A 143 5.37 -13.70 -28.87
C LEU A 143 5.36 -15.00 -29.68
N VAL A 144 4.55 -15.98 -29.28
CA VAL A 144 4.36 -17.23 -30.05
C VAL A 144 3.79 -16.94 -31.44
N PHE A 145 2.74 -16.11 -31.52
CA PHE A 145 2.16 -15.72 -32.80
C PHE A 145 3.11 -14.90 -33.67
N PHE A 146 3.89 -14.00 -33.06
CA PHE A 146 4.92 -13.24 -33.75
C PHE A 146 5.98 -14.16 -34.37
N ALA A 147 6.46 -15.17 -33.63
CA ALA A 147 7.40 -16.15 -34.14
C ALA A 147 6.81 -17.01 -35.27
N LEU A 148 5.56 -17.46 -35.15
CA LEU A 148 4.85 -18.19 -36.20
C LEU A 148 4.66 -17.36 -37.47
N ALA A 149 4.45 -16.05 -37.32
CA ALA A 149 4.32 -15.13 -38.45
C ALA A 149 5.65 -14.98 -39.20
N LEU A 150 6.77 -14.89 -38.49
CA LEU A 150 8.11 -14.89 -39.11
C LEU A 150 8.41 -16.21 -39.83
N ALA A 151 7.91 -17.34 -39.32
CA ALA A 151 8.03 -18.65 -39.96
C ALA A 151 7.08 -18.83 -41.17
N GLY A 152 6.24 -17.84 -41.49
CA GLY A 152 5.30 -17.88 -42.62
C GLY A 152 4.07 -18.77 -42.41
N ASN A 153 3.83 -19.25 -41.19
CA ASN A 153 2.75 -20.19 -40.85
C ASN A 153 1.67 -19.55 -39.95
N ALA A 154 1.56 -18.22 -39.93
CA ALA A 154 0.53 -17.52 -39.17
C ALA A 154 -0.58 -16.99 -40.10
N SER A 155 -1.82 -17.31 -39.74
CA SER A 155 -2.99 -16.65 -40.31
C SER A 155 -3.44 -15.50 -39.40
N MET A 156 -3.72 -14.32 -39.97
CA MET A 156 -4.19 -13.16 -39.19
C MET A 156 -5.44 -13.49 -38.37
N TRP A 157 -6.34 -14.32 -38.89
CA TRP A 157 -7.58 -14.70 -38.21
C TRP A 157 -7.33 -15.49 -36.92
N LEU A 158 -6.37 -16.42 -36.91
CA LEU A 158 -6.06 -17.26 -35.76
C LEU A 158 -5.42 -16.42 -34.64
N ALA A 159 -4.60 -15.44 -35.03
CA ALA A 159 -3.99 -14.49 -34.10
C ALA A 159 -5.06 -13.63 -33.39
N VAL A 160 -6.05 -13.12 -34.13
CA VAL A 160 -7.16 -12.35 -33.56
C VAL A 160 -7.99 -13.22 -32.60
N LEU A 161 -8.34 -14.45 -33.00
CA LEU A 161 -9.09 -15.37 -32.14
C LEU A 161 -8.34 -15.68 -30.84
N ALA A 162 -7.02 -15.91 -30.93
CA ALA A 162 -6.19 -16.17 -29.76
C ALA A 162 -6.09 -14.96 -28.82
N ASP A 163 -5.91 -13.76 -29.34
CA ASP A 163 -5.84 -12.54 -28.51
C ASP A 163 -7.17 -12.26 -27.77
N MET A 164 -8.30 -12.52 -28.43
CA MET A 164 -9.62 -12.47 -27.79
C MET A 164 -9.78 -13.55 -26.70
N GLY A 165 -9.31 -14.77 -26.97
CA GLY A 165 -9.30 -15.86 -25.99
C GLY A 165 -8.44 -15.55 -24.76
N VAL A 166 -7.26 -14.96 -24.96
CA VAL A 166 -6.39 -14.52 -23.87
C VAL A 166 -7.03 -13.40 -23.07
N SER A 167 -7.70 -12.46 -23.72
CA SER A 167 -8.43 -11.38 -23.03
C SER A 167 -9.48 -11.94 -22.07
N LEU A 168 -10.24 -12.97 -22.50
CA LEU A 168 -11.19 -13.68 -21.63
C LEU A 168 -10.51 -14.37 -20.46
N LEU A 169 -9.37 -15.04 -20.68
CA LEU A 169 -8.60 -15.70 -19.62
C LEU A 169 -8.02 -14.70 -18.60
N VAL A 170 -7.50 -13.57 -19.08
CA VAL A 170 -6.99 -12.47 -18.25
C VAL A 170 -8.09 -11.89 -17.36
N VAL A 171 -9.28 -11.67 -17.93
CA VAL A 171 -10.45 -11.21 -17.17
C VAL A 171 -10.89 -12.26 -16.15
N ALA A 172 -10.96 -13.53 -16.53
CA ALA A 172 -11.32 -14.62 -15.62
C ALA A 172 -10.31 -14.76 -14.46
N ASN A 173 -9.02 -14.62 -14.72
CA ASN A 173 -7.98 -14.62 -13.69
C ASN A 173 -8.06 -13.36 -12.80
N GLY A 174 -8.38 -12.20 -13.38
CA GLY A 174 -8.64 -10.97 -12.63
C GLY A 174 -9.82 -11.12 -11.66
N LEU A 175 -10.89 -11.80 -12.06
CA LEU A 175 -12.05 -12.07 -11.18
C LEU A 175 -11.71 -12.95 -9.97
N ARG A 176 -10.58 -13.66 -9.98
CA ARG A 176 -10.10 -14.43 -8.82
C ARG A 176 -9.80 -13.53 -7.62
N LEU A 177 -9.34 -12.29 -7.84
CA LEU A 177 -9.10 -11.30 -6.78
C LEU A 177 -10.38 -10.92 -6.03
N ARG A 178 -11.55 -11.05 -6.67
CA ARG A 178 -12.84 -10.78 -6.02
C ARG A 178 -13.12 -11.70 -4.84
N ARG A 179 -12.54 -12.91 -4.83
CA ARG A 179 -12.71 -13.89 -3.74
C ARG A 179 -11.90 -13.53 -2.49
N TRP A 180 -10.86 -12.70 -2.61
CA TRP A 180 -10.05 -12.26 -1.46
C TRP A 180 -10.88 -11.52 -0.41
N GLY A 181 -11.86 -10.72 -0.83
CA GLY A 181 -12.76 -10.00 0.08
C GLY A 181 -13.75 -10.92 0.80
N SER A 182 -14.29 -11.94 0.13
CA SER A 182 -15.36 -12.76 0.71
C SER A 182 -14.86 -13.75 1.76
N ASP A 183 -13.61 -14.22 1.66
CA ASP A 183 -13.06 -15.20 2.61
C ASP A 183 -12.68 -14.56 3.96
N ARG A 184 -12.57 -13.23 4.05
CA ARG A 184 -12.22 -12.51 5.29
C ARG A 184 -13.37 -11.74 5.93
N GLU A 185 -14.43 -11.41 5.20
CA GLU A 185 -15.68 -10.95 5.83
C GLU A 185 -16.45 -12.08 6.53
N ALA A 186 -16.15 -13.34 6.19
CA ALA A 186 -16.77 -14.53 6.76
C ALA A 186 -16.01 -15.13 7.97
N ALA A 187 -14.84 -14.59 8.33
CA ALA A 187 -13.97 -15.06 9.42
C ALA A 187 -13.83 -14.01 10.52
#